data_AF-A0A8C6VMN6-F1
#
_entry.id   AF-A0A8C6VMN6-F1
#
_cell.length_a   1.000
_cell.length_b   1.000
_cell.length_c   1.000
_cell.angle_alpha   90.00
_cell.angle_beta   90.00
_cell.angle_gamma   90.00
#
_symmetry.space_group_name_H-M   'P 1'
#
loop_
_entity.id
_entity.type
_entity.pdbx_description
1 polymer ?
#
loop_
_entity_poly.entity_id
_entity_poly.type
_entity_poly.pdbx_seq_one_letter_code
_entity_poly.pdbx_strand_id
1 'polypeptide(L)'
;MLIFIFIKKKFFSQQVEVLGKRTAPLPEIYYIEGTLQMVWINRCFPGYGINSLLHPDCPNCCVVCSPGSFNPHEGTHCLQCNRSLTYGAKHCY
;
A
#
# COMPACT_ATOMS: atom_id res chain seq x y z
N MET A 1 -13.13 -10.92 2.94
CA MET A 1 -12.11 -11.32 3.93
C MET A 1 -11.07 -12.16 3.23
N LEU A 2 -10.18 -11.52 2.45
CA LEU A 2 -8.97 -12.14 1.96
C LEU A 2 -7.86 -11.46 2.74
N ILE A 3 -7.30 -12.19 3.71
CA ILE A 3 -6.14 -11.75 4.47
C ILE A 3 -4.98 -11.76 3.47
N PHE A 4 -4.78 -10.65 2.77
CA PHE A 4 -3.52 -10.36 2.11
C PHE A 4 -2.48 -10.17 3.22
N ILE A 5 -1.94 -11.28 3.72
CA ILE A 5 -0.73 -11.23 4.51
C ILE A 5 0.31 -10.56 3.60
N PHE A 6 0.79 -9.39 4.02
CA PHE A 6 1.90 -8.66 3.39
C PHE A 6 3.22 -9.44 3.59
N ILE A 7 3.25 -10.72 3.25
CA ILE A 7 4.48 -11.46 3.04
C ILE A 7 5.09 -10.80 1.80
N LYS A 8 6.15 -10.03 2.02
CA LYS A 8 6.85 -9.28 0.97
C LYS A 8 7.01 -10.19 -0.26
N LYS A 9 6.60 -9.71 -1.44
CA LYS A 9 6.77 -10.42 -2.73
C LYS A 9 8.18 -11.05 -2.88
N LYS A 10 9.21 -10.38 -2.36
CA LYS A 10 10.60 -10.87 -2.34
C LYS A 10 10.80 -12.16 -1.53
N PHE A 11 10.14 -12.31 -0.38
CA PHE A 11 10.21 -13.53 0.44
C PHE A 11 9.61 -14.72 -0.30
N PHE A 12 8.43 -14.53 -0.92
CA PHE A 12 7.84 -15.57 -1.77
C PHE A 12 8.68 -15.88 -3.02
N SER A 13 9.23 -14.88 -3.70
CA SER A 13 10.11 -15.11 -4.85
C SER A 13 11.35 -15.92 -4.48
N GLN A 14 11.96 -15.66 -3.31
CA GLN A 14 13.09 -16.45 -2.80
C GLN A 14 12.67 -17.87 -2.40
N GLN A 15 11.50 -18.04 -1.78
CA GLN A 15 10.97 -19.38 -1.46
C GLN A 15 10.68 -20.18 -2.73
N VAL A 16 10.08 -19.57 -3.76
CA VAL A 16 9.82 -20.23 -5.06
C VAL A 16 11.12 -20.64 -5.76
N GLU A 17 12.18 -19.86 -5.66
CA GLU A 17 13.49 -20.21 -6.23
C GLU A 17 14.15 -21.42 -5.54
N VAL A 18 13.94 -21.55 -4.23
CA VAL A 18 14.41 -22.70 -3.43
C VAL A 18 13.50 -23.94 -3.63
N LEU A 19 12.19 -23.73 -3.77
CA LEU A 19 11.18 -24.79 -3.97
C LEU A 19 11.10 -25.30 -5.40
N GLY A 20 11.44 -24.49 -6.41
CA GLY A 20 11.49 -24.93 -7.82
C GLY A 20 12.50 -26.05 -8.07
N LYS A 21 13.43 -26.28 -7.13
CA LYS A 21 14.38 -27.41 -7.13
C LYS A 21 13.86 -28.66 -6.40
N ARG A 22 12.70 -28.60 -5.74
CA ARG A 22 12.10 -29.71 -4.99
C ARG A 22 10.80 -30.15 -5.67
N THR A 23 10.72 -31.43 -6.01
CA THR A 23 9.52 -32.12 -6.53
C THR A 23 8.47 -32.42 -5.44
N ALA A 24 8.69 -31.96 -4.20
CA ALA A 24 7.79 -32.18 -3.08
C ALA A 24 6.65 -31.14 -3.06
N PRO A 25 5.46 -31.50 -2.58
CA PRO A 25 4.34 -30.58 -2.43
C PRO A 25 4.74 -29.37 -1.58
N LEU A 26 4.23 -28.19 -1.96
CA LEU A 26 4.44 -26.94 -1.23
C LEU A 26 4.09 -27.16 0.26
N PRO A 27 4.99 -26.79 1.21
CA PRO A 27 4.66 -26.89 2.62
C PRO A 27 3.44 -26.02 2.91
N GLU A 28 2.49 -26.59 3.64
CA GLU A 28 1.30 -25.89 4.08
C GLU A 28 1.72 -24.72 4.99
N ILE A 29 1.33 -23.50 4.61
CA ILE A 29 1.65 -22.31 5.38
C ILE A 29 0.67 -22.25 6.56
N TYR A 30 1.15 -22.53 7.76
CA TYR A 30 0.36 -22.43 8.98
C TYR A 30 0.77 -21.19 9.79
N TYR A 31 -0.23 -20.58 10.42
CA TYR A 31 -0.02 -19.44 11.31
C TYR A 31 0.32 -19.96 12.71
N ILE A 32 1.40 -19.43 13.30
CA ILE A 32 1.75 -19.66 14.70
C ILE A 32 1.45 -18.36 15.46
N GLU A 33 0.56 -18.45 16.45
CA GLU A 33 0.19 -17.31 17.27
C GLU A 33 1.42 -16.66 17.93
N GLY A 34 1.47 -15.33 17.96
CA GLY A 34 2.58 -14.57 18.56
C GLY A 34 3.86 -14.45 17.70
N THR A 35 3.97 -15.16 16.57
CA THR A 35 5.16 -15.08 15.70
C THR A 35 5.05 -14.02 14.59
N LEU A 36 3.83 -13.63 14.23
CA LEU A 36 3.57 -12.67 13.18
C LEU A 36 3.19 -11.31 13.78
N GLN A 37 4.03 -10.30 13.58
CA GLN A 37 3.65 -8.91 13.83
C GLN A 37 2.87 -8.38 12.63
N MET A 38 1.58 -8.10 12.82
CA MET A 38 0.75 -7.41 11.83
C MET A 38 0.83 -5.91 12.08
N VAL A 39 1.37 -5.18 11.10
CA VAL A 39 1.33 -3.72 11.09
C VAL A 39 0.34 -3.28 10.03
N TRP A 40 -0.64 -2.49 10.42
CA TRP A 40 -1.54 -1.83 9.46
C TRP A 40 -0.77 -0.76 8.71
N ILE A 41 -0.56 -0.96 7.42
CA ILE A 41 0.03 0.05 6.54
C ILE A 41 -1.06 0.50 5.57
N ASN A 42 -1.64 1.67 5.84
CA ASN A 42 -2.47 2.35 4.86
C ASN A 42 -1.56 2.83 3.74
N ARG A 43 -1.81 2.39 2.51
CA ARG A 43 -1.14 2.89 1.31
C ARG A 43 -2.21 3.38 0.35
N CYS A 44 -2.10 4.65 -0.05
CA CYS A 44 -2.93 5.17 -1.14
C CYS A 44 -2.21 5.02 -2.47
N PHE A 45 -2.98 4.83 -3.53
CA PHE A 45 -2.44 4.87 -4.88
C PHE A 45 -1.86 6.26 -5.19
N PRO A 46 -0.82 6.38 -6.04
CA PRO A 46 -0.30 7.67 -6.47
C PRO A 46 -1.43 8.58 -7.00
N GLY A 47 -1.43 9.84 -6.57
CA GLY A 47 -2.53 10.80 -6.81
C GLY A 47 -3.69 10.72 -5.82
N TYR A 48 -3.68 9.81 -4.84
CA TYR A 48 -4.68 9.71 -3.79
C TYR A 48 -4.08 9.90 -2.41
N GLY A 49 -4.81 10.46 -1.46
CA GLY A 49 -4.37 10.63 -0.09
C GLY A 49 -5.54 10.67 0.89
N ILE A 50 -5.25 10.42 2.16
CA ILE A 50 -6.17 10.51 3.28
C ILE A 50 -6.19 11.95 3.76
N ASN A 51 -7.38 12.53 3.83
CA ASN A 51 -7.60 13.83 4.42
C ASN A 51 -8.91 13.83 5.23
N SER A 52 -8.78 13.61 6.53
CA SER A 52 -9.91 13.59 7.48
C SER A 52 -10.56 14.97 7.68
N LEU A 53 -9.87 16.06 7.37
CA LEU A 53 -10.40 17.42 7.46
C LEU A 53 -11.31 17.74 6.27
N LEU A 54 -10.92 17.31 5.07
CA LEU A 54 -11.75 17.46 3.86
C LEU A 54 -12.87 16.42 3.78
N HIS A 55 -12.64 15.22 4.31
CA HIS A 55 -13.59 14.10 4.26
C HIS A 55 -13.87 13.53 5.65
N PRO A 56 -14.68 14.21 6.47
CA PRO A 56 -15.02 13.75 7.81
C PRO A 56 -15.82 12.43 7.82
N ASP A 57 -16.59 12.16 6.75
CA ASP A 57 -17.39 10.94 6.61
C ASP A 57 -16.53 9.67 6.43
N CYS A 58 -15.27 9.81 6.03
CA CYS A 58 -14.34 8.69 5.94
C CYS A 58 -12.88 9.11 6.25
N PRO A 59 -12.47 9.08 7.54
CA PRO A 59 -11.16 9.54 7.98
C PRO A 59 -9.98 8.67 7.51
N ASN A 60 -10.24 7.47 6.97
CA ASN A 60 -9.23 6.54 6.47
C ASN A 60 -9.35 6.27 4.96
N CYS A 61 -10.22 6.99 4.24
CA CYS A 61 -10.38 6.79 2.80
C CYS A 61 -9.27 7.50 2.03
N CYS A 62 -8.72 6.81 1.04
CA CYS A 62 -7.88 7.41 0.01
C CYS A 62 -8.77 8.16 -0.99
N VAL A 63 -8.75 9.49 -0.94
CA VAL A 63 -9.47 10.36 -1.87
C VAL A 63 -8.51 10.97 -2.88
N VAL A 64 -9.02 11.42 -4.03
CA VAL A 64 -8.19 12.05 -5.06
C VAL A 64 -7.58 13.35 -4.54
N CYS A 65 -6.29 13.58 -4.78
CA CYS A 65 -5.62 14.82 -4.39
C CYS A 65 -6.21 16.01 -5.17
N SER A 66 -6.52 17.09 -4.45
CA SER A 66 -7.04 18.33 -5.04
C SER A 66 -5.98 19.07 -5.86
N PRO A 67 -6.37 19.95 -6.81
CA PRO A 67 -5.48 20.91 -7.42
C PRO A 67 -4.72 21.69 -6.35
N GLY A 68 -3.44 21.96 -6.60
CA GLY A 68 -2.50 22.48 -5.62
C GLY A 68 -1.84 21.39 -4.77
N SER A 69 -2.12 20.11 -5.02
CA SER A 69 -1.51 19.00 -4.28
C SER A 69 -1.19 17.79 -5.15
N PHE A 70 -0.30 16.92 -4.68
CA PHE A 70 0.13 15.72 -5.39
C PHE A 70 0.53 14.60 -4.41
N ASN A 71 0.54 13.35 -4.89
CA ASN A 71 1.10 12.22 -4.14
C ASN A 71 1.92 11.31 -5.08
N PRO A 72 3.27 11.23 -4.92
CA PRO A 72 4.15 10.56 -5.87
C PRO A 72 4.21 9.04 -5.78
N HIS A 73 4.41 8.48 -4.59
CA HIS A 73 4.39 7.02 -4.42
C HIS A 73 4.27 6.62 -2.95
N GLU A 74 3.33 5.72 -2.64
CA GLU A 74 3.11 5.13 -1.30
C GLU A 74 2.88 6.12 -0.14
N GLY A 75 2.64 7.40 -0.43
CA GLY A 75 2.22 8.37 0.57
C GLY A 75 0.78 8.13 1.02
N THR A 76 0.51 8.37 2.30
CA THR A 76 -0.85 8.39 2.85
C THR A 76 -1.51 9.74 2.69
N HIS A 77 -0.77 10.82 2.39
CA HIS A 77 -1.30 12.18 2.35
C HIS A 77 -0.91 12.90 1.06
N CYS A 78 -1.78 13.80 0.61
CA CYS A 78 -1.48 14.69 -0.50
C CYS A 78 -0.54 15.81 0.00
N LEU A 79 0.58 15.99 -0.70
CA LEU A 79 1.57 17.03 -0.45
C LEU A 79 1.21 18.28 -1.24
N GLN A 80 1.51 19.46 -0.69
CA GLN A 80 1.26 20.73 -1.39
C GLN A 80 2.20 20.91 -2.59
N CYS A 81 1.63 21.34 -3.71
CA CYS A 81 2.32 21.70 -4.93
C CYS A 81 1.48 22.72 -5.72
N ASN A 82 1.86 23.99 -5.63
CA ASN A 82 1.15 25.10 -6.28
C ASN A 82 1.19 25.04 -7.82
N ARG A 83 2.10 24.26 -8.40
CA ARG A 83 2.25 24.10 -9.85
C ARG A 83 1.34 23.01 -10.43
N SER A 84 0.78 22.15 -9.59
CA SER A 84 -0.10 21.08 -10.04
C SER A 84 -1.56 21.52 -9.98
N LEU A 85 -2.13 21.96 -11.09
CA LEU A 85 -3.53 22.42 -11.15
C LEU A 85 -4.54 21.30 -11.49
N THR A 86 -4.09 20.05 -11.54
CA THR A 86 -4.93 18.90 -11.88
C THR A 86 -5.25 18.05 -10.66
N TYR A 87 -6.43 17.44 -10.66
CA TYR A 87 -6.79 16.43 -9.67
C TYR A 87 -5.93 15.18 -9.86
N GLY A 88 -5.54 14.56 -8.75
CA GLY A 88 -4.86 13.26 -8.78
C GLY A 88 -3.41 13.33 -9.27
N ALA A 89 -2.76 14.46 -9.08
CA ALA A 89 -1.40 14.65 -9.53
C ALA A 89 -0.42 13.70 -8.83
N LYS A 90 0.44 13.09 -9.65
CA LYS A 90 1.48 12.17 -9.18
C LYS A 90 2.82 12.86 -9.01
N HIS A 91 3.05 13.99 -9.65
CA HIS A 91 4.31 14.70 -9.58
C HIS A 91 4.05 16.19 -9.42
N CYS A 92 4.95 16.87 -8.71
CA CYS A 92 5.05 18.31 -8.72
C CYS A 92 6.10 18.67 -9.78
N TYR A 93 5.66 19.32 -10.86
CA TYR A 93 6.52 19.90 -11.89
C TYR A 93 6.87 21.33 -11.50
#